data_AF-A0AAE7BZI2-F1
#
_entry.id   AF-A0AAE7BZI2-F1
#
_cell.length_a   1.000
_cell.length_b   1.000
_cell.length_c   1.000
_cell.angle_alpha   90.00
_cell.angle_beta   90.00
_cell.angle_gamma   90.00
#
_symmetry.space_group_name_H-M   'P 1'
#
loop_
_entity.id
_entity.type
_entity.pdbx_description
1 polymer ?
#
loop_
_entity_poly.entity_id
_entity_poly.type
_entity_poly.pdbx_seq_one_letter_code
_entity_poly.pdbx_strand_id
1 'polypeptide(L)'
;MKKTLLSASIVLTLAATPITVHDVRAETNNISIQQIGDGAEVIKRTEDFFNPKYGITQNIQFDFIKDKNFNKDALIIQMQGHIQSRNQYRWYKNPSTKTAQMLWPSKYHIKFKSNDPNTNIVRFLPKNNIESVDVSQTTGYSIGGDFGAGGGLSGGLNSGYNFSKSISYNQQSYKSELKQHSSKYIAWDVTANEFQLDGQRFSAQDKNAFIGWNTYATNPRDFFWEDTELPVLIKSGFNPSFVTTLTKEKNSSDISIFEITYGRTLDITNAWTSSTFSGASYIKSHHQPEVYKERGYTVKYQVNWKNHEVKVIN
;
A
#
# COMPACT_ATOMS: atom_id res chain seq x y z
N MET A 1 4.75 -45.81 -2.28
CA MET A 1 5.45 -45.57 -3.56
C MET A 1 5.14 -44.16 -4.04
N LYS A 2 6.21 -43.43 -4.40
CA LYS A 2 6.36 -42.09 -5.00
C LYS A 2 5.10 -41.26 -5.30
N LYS A 3 4.96 -40.12 -4.61
CA LYS A 3 4.20 -38.95 -5.08
C LYS A 3 5.09 -38.17 -6.06
N THR A 4 4.73 -38.18 -7.33
CA THR A 4 5.32 -37.34 -8.39
C THR A 4 4.89 -35.89 -8.20
N LEU A 5 5.86 -35.00 -7.94
CA LEU A 5 5.70 -33.56 -8.09
C LEU A 5 5.68 -33.21 -9.58
N LEU A 6 4.55 -32.66 -10.06
CA LEU A 6 4.48 -31.98 -11.35
C LEU A 6 5.02 -30.55 -11.15
N SER A 7 6.27 -30.33 -11.52
CA SER A 7 6.87 -29.02 -11.72
C SER A 7 6.35 -28.44 -13.05
N ALA A 8 5.51 -27.42 -12.99
CA ALA A 8 5.09 -26.67 -14.18
C ALA A 8 6.20 -25.69 -14.59
N SER A 9 6.91 -26.01 -15.67
CA SER A 9 7.83 -25.10 -16.36
C SER A 9 7.04 -24.19 -17.28
N ILE A 10 7.00 -22.88 -17.00
CA ILE A 10 6.43 -21.88 -17.92
C ILE A 10 7.52 -21.54 -18.95
N VAL A 11 7.31 -21.94 -20.20
CA VAL A 11 8.11 -21.48 -21.34
C VAL A 11 7.43 -20.23 -21.90
N LEU A 12 8.07 -19.06 -21.77
CA LEU A 12 7.64 -17.84 -22.47
C LEU A 12 8.23 -17.82 -23.88
N THR A 13 7.42 -18.15 -24.89
CA THR A 13 7.67 -17.76 -26.27
C THR A 13 7.18 -16.32 -26.48
N LEU A 14 8.10 -15.37 -26.68
CA LEU A 14 7.77 -14.00 -27.08
C LEU A 14 7.37 -13.97 -28.56
N ALA A 15 6.07 -13.85 -28.84
CA ALA A 15 5.57 -13.33 -30.11
C ALA A 15 5.00 -11.93 -29.86
N ALA A 16 5.49 -10.94 -30.60
CA ALA A 16 5.08 -9.55 -30.49
C ALA A 16 3.69 -9.34 -31.09
N THR A 17 2.67 -9.34 -30.24
CA THR A 17 1.32 -8.83 -30.55
C THR A 17 1.02 -7.61 -29.68
N PRO A 18 0.22 -6.63 -30.16
CA PRO A 18 -0.16 -5.48 -29.36
C PRO A 18 -0.85 -5.95 -28.07
N ILE A 19 -0.21 -5.69 -26.92
CA ILE A 19 -0.72 -6.09 -25.60
C ILE A 19 -1.98 -5.27 -25.33
N THR A 20 -3.15 -5.87 -25.51
CA THR A 20 -4.35 -5.39 -24.83
C THR A 20 -4.12 -5.55 -23.33
N VAL A 21 -4.03 -4.42 -22.63
CA VAL A 21 -3.77 -4.36 -21.20
C VAL A 21 -5.05 -4.77 -20.46
N HIS A 22 -5.20 -6.07 -20.20
CA HIS A 22 -6.30 -6.61 -19.40
C HIS A 22 -5.91 -6.64 -17.92
N ASP A 23 -6.87 -6.33 -17.04
CA ASP A 23 -6.71 -6.56 -15.60
C ASP A 23 -6.57 -8.07 -15.36
N VAL A 24 -5.63 -8.46 -14.49
CA VAL A 24 -5.37 -9.88 -14.17
C VAL A 24 -5.89 -10.16 -12.77
N ARG A 25 -6.74 -11.17 -12.65
CA ARG A 25 -7.29 -11.66 -11.38
C ARG A 25 -6.84 -13.09 -11.16
N ALA A 26 -6.38 -13.39 -9.95
CA ALA A 26 -6.26 -14.75 -9.48
C ALA A 26 -7.31 -14.96 -8.38
N GLU A 27 -8.33 -15.77 -8.67
CA GLU A 27 -9.24 -16.27 -7.64
C GLU A 27 -8.56 -17.44 -6.92
N THR A 28 -8.01 -17.21 -5.74
CA THR A 28 -7.65 -18.30 -4.84
C THR A 28 -8.91 -18.79 -4.12
N ASN A 29 -9.60 -19.78 -4.71
CA ASN A 29 -10.75 -20.49 -4.10
C ASN A 29 -10.36 -21.37 -2.88
N ASN A 30 -9.26 -21.07 -2.21
CA ASN A 30 -8.78 -21.83 -1.06
C ASN A 30 -9.45 -21.33 0.22
N ILE A 31 -10.59 -21.92 0.55
CA ILE A 31 -11.23 -21.78 1.85
C ILE A 31 -10.31 -22.39 2.91
N SER A 32 -9.75 -21.56 3.80
CA SER A 32 -9.04 -22.03 5.00
C SER A 32 -9.88 -21.76 6.23
N ILE A 33 -10.14 -22.78 7.05
CA ILE A 33 -10.85 -22.66 8.32
C ILE A 33 -9.86 -22.93 9.46
N GLN A 34 -9.82 -22.04 10.45
CA GLN A 34 -8.99 -22.18 11.64
C GLN A 34 -9.88 -22.17 12.88
N GLN A 35 -9.82 -23.23 13.69
CA GLN A 35 -10.50 -23.28 14.98
C GLN A 35 -9.74 -22.40 16.00
N ILE A 36 -10.46 -21.61 16.80
CA ILE A 36 -9.86 -20.64 17.73
C ILE A 36 -10.32 -20.80 19.19
N GLY A 37 -11.09 -21.85 19.50
CA GLY A 37 -11.54 -22.19 20.87
C GLY A 37 -13.04 -21.93 21.09
N ASP A 38 -13.62 -22.58 22.11
CA ASP A 38 -15.05 -22.54 22.50
C ASP A 38 -16.08 -22.69 21.37
N GLY A 39 -15.71 -23.39 20.30
CA GLY A 39 -16.54 -23.58 19.12
C GLY A 39 -16.59 -22.36 18.19
N ALA A 40 -15.68 -21.40 18.36
CA ALA A 40 -15.44 -20.30 17.44
C ALA A 40 -14.37 -20.68 16.39
N GLU A 41 -14.53 -20.13 15.18
CA GLU A 41 -13.68 -20.40 14.03
C GLU A 41 -13.43 -19.14 13.19
N VAL A 42 -12.32 -19.14 12.45
CA VAL A 42 -11.97 -18.10 11.49
C VAL A 42 -11.97 -18.70 10.09
N ILE A 43 -12.78 -18.13 9.21
CA ILE A 43 -12.85 -18.50 7.79
C ILE A 43 -12.08 -17.46 7.00
N LYS A 44 -11.00 -17.88 6.33
CA LYS A 44 -10.10 -16.99 5.61
C LYS A 44 -10.36 -17.02 4.11
N ARG A 45 -10.35 -15.85 3.48
CA ARG A 45 -10.37 -15.66 2.02
C ARG A 45 -9.25 -14.70 1.64
N THR A 46 -8.76 -14.84 0.42
CA THR A 46 -7.78 -13.92 -0.15
C THR A 46 -8.16 -13.62 -1.58
N GLU A 47 -8.22 -12.32 -1.91
CA GLU A 47 -8.42 -11.83 -3.27
C GLU A 47 -7.16 -11.10 -3.72
N ASP A 48 -6.72 -11.43 -4.94
CA ASP A 48 -5.60 -10.80 -5.60
C ASP A 48 -6.06 -10.12 -6.90
N PHE A 49 -5.85 -8.81 -6.96
CA PHE A 49 -6.22 -7.99 -8.09
C PHE A 49 -5.04 -7.12 -8.55
N PHE A 50 -4.67 -7.22 -9.82
CA PHE A 50 -3.62 -6.38 -10.41
C PHE A 50 -4.19 -5.45 -11.48
N ASN A 51 -3.96 -4.14 -11.29
CA ASN A 51 -4.19 -3.12 -12.29
C ASN A 51 -2.87 -2.65 -12.93
N PRO A 52 -2.56 -3.07 -14.17
CA PRO A 52 -1.34 -2.65 -14.88
C PRO A 52 -1.29 -1.15 -15.20
N LYS A 53 -2.43 -0.51 -15.51
CA LYS A 53 -2.50 0.92 -15.85
C LYS A 53 -2.04 1.80 -14.67
N TYR A 54 -2.39 1.42 -13.45
CA TYR A 54 -1.98 2.13 -12.25
C TYR A 54 -0.73 1.52 -11.60
N GLY A 55 -0.34 0.30 -11.95
CA GLY A 55 0.82 -0.38 -11.35
C GLY A 55 0.54 -0.68 -9.89
N ILE A 56 -0.62 -1.28 -9.64
CA ILE A 56 -1.17 -1.51 -8.30
C ILE A 56 -1.61 -2.96 -8.22
N THR A 57 -1.09 -3.67 -7.22
CA THR A 57 -1.59 -4.98 -6.80
C THR A 57 -2.28 -4.80 -5.45
N GLN A 58 -3.53 -5.25 -5.35
CA GLN A 58 -4.24 -5.42 -4.08
C GLN A 58 -4.27 -6.90 -3.74
N ASN A 59 -3.61 -7.28 -2.65
CA ASN A 59 -3.70 -8.59 -2.01
C ASN A 59 -4.49 -8.40 -0.72
N ILE A 60 -5.77 -8.78 -0.72
CA ILE A 60 -6.68 -8.49 0.39
C ILE A 60 -7.10 -9.78 1.05
N GLN A 61 -6.81 -9.90 2.35
CA GLN A 61 -7.25 -11.03 3.16
C GLN A 61 -8.50 -10.65 3.94
N PHE A 62 -9.50 -11.52 3.91
CA PHE A 62 -10.77 -11.40 4.60
C PHE A 62 -10.89 -12.56 5.59
N ASP A 63 -10.74 -12.26 6.87
CA ASP A 63 -10.81 -13.23 7.97
C ASP A 63 -12.15 -13.06 8.70
N PHE A 64 -13.13 -13.88 8.34
CA PHE A 64 -14.45 -13.90 8.98
C PHE A 64 -14.37 -14.63 10.31
N ILE A 65 -14.82 -14.00 11.37
CA ILE A 65 -14.83 -14.60 12.70
C ILE A 65 -16.25 -15.06 13.01
N LYS A 66 -16.40 -16.37 13.16
CA LYS A 66 -17.64 -17.00 13.61
C LYS A 66 -17.51 -17.35 15.08
N ASP A 67 -18.20 -16.59 15.89
CA ASP A 67 -18.32 -16.83 17.32
C ASP A 67 -19.80 -16.82 17.72
N LYS A 68 -20.23 -17.90 18.38
CA LYS A 68 -21.59 -18.04 18.93
C LYS A 68 -21.80 -17.16 20.16
N ASN A 69 -20.72 -16.82 20.87
CA ASN A 69 -20.73 -16.01 22.09
C ASN A 69 -20.71 -14.50 21.77
N PHE A 70 -20.54 -14.13 20.50
CA PHE A 70 -20.62 -12.75 20.03
C PHE A 70 -21.95 -12.49 19.30
N ASN A 71 -22.62 -11.40 19.62
CA ASN A 71 -23.95 -11.08 19.06
C ASN A 71 -23.92 -10.41 17.67
N LYS A 72 -22.72 -10.15 17.12
CA LYS A 72 -22.50 -9.57 15.80
C LYS A 72 -21.63 -10.47 14.94
N ASP A 73 -21.68 -10.29 13.63
CA ASP A 73 -20.67 -10.85 12.74
C ASP A 73 -19.42 -9.99 12.80
N ALA A 74 -18.25 -10.61 12.67
CA ALA A 74 -16.97 -9.92 12.68
C ALA A 74 -16.11 -10.30 11.48
N LEU A 75 -15.42 -9.31 10.94
CA LEU A 75 -14.53 -9.48 9.79
C LEU A 75 -13.27 -8.64 10.00
N ILE A 76 -12.11 -9.28 9.94
CA ILE A 76 -10.81 -8.61 9.89
C ILE A 76 -10.35 -8.58 8.43
N ILE A 77 -10.10 -7.39 7.91
CA ILE A 77 -9.58 -7.19 6.55
C ILE A 77 -8.14 -6.73 6.65
N GLN A 78 -7.22 -7.52 6.10
CA GLN A 78 -5.83 -7.14 5.94
C GLN A 78 -5.58 -6.71 4.49
N MET A 79 -5.18 -5.46 4.33
CA MET A 79 -4.93 -4.81 3.05
C MET A 79 -3.43 -4.82 2.78
N GLN A 80 -3.00 -5.70 1.87
CA GLN A 80 -1.63 -5.82 1.40
C GLN A 80 -1.52 -5.64 -0.12
N GLY A 81 -0.31 -5.76 -0.64
CA GLY A 81 -0.03 -5.79 -2.06
C GLY A 81 1.17 -4.93 -2.42
N HIS A 82 1.10 -4.25 -3.55
CA HIS A 82 2.18 -3.41 -4.04
C HIS A 82 1.66 -2.19 -4.79
N ILE A 83 2.21 -1.01 -4.50
CA ILE A 83 1.96 0.23 -5.22
C ILE A 83 3.29 0.68 -5.82
N GLN A 84 3.47 0.49 -7.13
CA GLN A 84 4.69 0.93 -7.83
C GLN A 84 4.94 2.42 -7.60
N SER A 85 6.18 2.86 -7.49
CA SER A 85 6.51 4.28 -7.32
C SER A 85 6.12 5.13 -8.53
N ARG A 86 6.29 4.54 -9.73
CA ARG A 86 6.27 5.26 -11.01
C ARG A 86 7.23 6.45 -11.03
N ASN A 87 8.35 6.30 -10.31
CA ASN A 87 9.48 7.22 -10.43
C ASN A 87 9.95 7.25 -11.89
N GLN A 88 10.16 8.44 -12.43
CA GLN A 88 10.58 8.60 -13.81
C GLN A 88 11.37 9.89 -14.01
N TYR A 89 12.30 9.84 -14.95
CA TYR A 89 13.14 10.96 -15.34
C TYR A 89 12.79 11.34 -16.78
N ARG A 90 12.59 12.63 -17.03
CA ARG A 90 12.27 13.12 -18.37
C ARG A 90 12.74 14.55 -18.57
N TRP A 91 12.89 14.95 -19.82
CA TRP A 91 12.99 16.37 -20.15
C TRP A 91 11.64 17.06 -19.95
N TYR A 92 11.67 18.30 -19.46
CA TYR A 92 10.53 19.19 -19.52
C TYR A 92 10.11 19.37 -20.98
N LYS A 93 8.80 19.41 -21.23
CA LYS A 93 8.24 19.39 -22.58
C LYS A 93 8.67 20.58 -23.45
N ASN A 94 9.12 21.68 -22.85
CA ASN A 94 9.68 22.79 -23.59
C ASN A 94 11.19 22.56 -23.87
N PRO A 95 11.59 22.34 -25.13
CA PRO A 95 12.98 22.06 -25.48
C PRO A 95 13.93 23.24 -25.24
N SER A 96 13.43 24.48 -25.11
CA SER A 96 14.28 25.66 -24.94
C SER A 96 14.92 25.78 -23.56
N THR A 97 14.41 25.09 -22.53
CA THR A 97 14.85 25.29 -21.14
C THR A 97 15.77 24.20 -20.59
N LYS A 98 16.13 23.16 -21.39
CA LYS A 98 16.94 21.97 -20.98
C LYS A 98 16.78 21.62 -19.49
N THR A 99 15.53 21.46 -19.07
CA THR A 99 15.18 21.22 -17.67
C THR A 99 14.86 19.75 -17.47
N ALA A 100 15.67 19.04 -16.69
CA ALA A 100 15.42 17.68 -16.29
C ALA A 100 14.32 17.65 -15.22
N GLN A 101 13.46 16.63 -15.25
CA GLN A 101 12.40 16.41 -14.27
C GLN A 101 12.52 15.01 -13.68
N MET A 102 12.47 14.93 -12.35
CA MET A 102 12.21 13.70 -11.61
C MET A 102 10.78 13.76 -11.09
N LEU A 103 9.95 12.82 -11.52
CA LEU A 103 8.62 12.62 -10.95
C LEU A 103 8.72 11.51 -9.92
N TRP A 104 8.29 11.75 -8.69
CA TRP A 104 8.50 10.82 -7.59
C TRP A 104 7.30 10.79 -6.63
N PRO A 105 7.04 9.65 -5.95
CA PRO A 105 5.87 9.50 -5.10
C PRO A 105 6.05 10.22 -3.76
N SER A 106 5.43 11.39 -3.60
CA SER A 106 5.47 12.12 -2.33
C SER A 106 4.53 11.53 -1.28
N LYS A 107 3.48 10.83 -1.71
CA LYS A 107 2.52 10.15 -0.82
C LYS A 107 2.02 8.86 -1.42
N TYR A 108 1.75 7.87 -0.57
CA TYR A 108 0.93 6.69 -0.89
C TYR A 108 -0.37 6.76 -0.12
N HIS A 109 -1.48 6.36 -0.75
CA HIS A 109 -2.81 6.44 -0.17
C HIS A 109 -3.41 5.04 -0.07
N ILE A 110 -3.93 4.71 1.11
CA ILE A 110 -4.67 3.48 1.39
C ILE A 110 -5.99 3.88 2.01
N LYS A 111 -7.10 3.58 1.34
CA LYS A 111 -8.45 3.95 1.77
C LYS A 111 -9.34 2.71 1.81
N PHE A 112 -10.18 2.62 2.84
CA PHE A 112 -11.24 1.62 2.96
C PHE A 112 -12.56 2.32 3.21
N LYS A 113 -13.63 1.87 2.55
CA LYS A 113 -14.98 2.36 2.73
C LYS A 113 -15.98 1.21 2.80
N SER A 114 -16.90 1.27 3.75
CA SER A 114 -18.10 0.46 3.81
C SER A 114 -19.31 1.29 3.40
N ASN A 115 -20.07 0.81 2.41
CA ASN A 115 -21.32 1.42 2.00
C ASN A 115 -22.54 0.85 2.76
N ASP A 116 -22.33 -0.15 3.63
CA ASP A 116 -23.41 -0.83 4.35
C ASP A 116 -23.73 -0.12 5.68
N PRO A 117 -24.98 0.33 5.89
CA PRO A 117 -25.39 0.98 7.14
C PRO A 117 -25.26 0.06 8.36
N ASN A 118 -25.36 -1.26 8.19
CA ASN A 118 -25.31 -2.22 9.30
C ASN A 118 -23.89 -2.71 9.64
N THR A 119 -22.89 -2.31 8.85
CA THR A 119 -21.49 -2.71 9.06
C THR A 119 -20.65 -1.53 9.53
N ASN A 120 -20.00 -1.64 10.69
CA ASN A 120 -19.18 -0.57 11.27
C ASN A 120 -17.72 -0.99 11.41
N ILE A 121 -16.80 -0.08 11.08
CA ILE A 121 -15.40 -0.15 11.47
C ILE A 121 -15.33 0.06 12.98
N VAL A 122 -14.87 -0.96 13.69
CA VAL A 122 -14.68 -0.93 15.15
C VAL A 122 -13.21 -0.77 15.51
N ARG A 123 -12.30 -1.11 14.59
CA ARG A 123 -10.86 -1.07 14.82
C ARG A 123 -10.06 -0.99 13.54
N PHE A 124 -8.83 -0.50 13.67
CA PHE A 124 -7.92 -0.39 12.54
C PHE A 124 -6.46 -0.21 13.00
N LEU A 125 -5.51 -0.61 12.16
CA LEU A 125 -4.08 -0.45 12.36
C LEU A 125 -3.39 0.07 11.07
N PRO A 126 -2.42 0.99 11.19
CA PRO A 126 -2.01 1.66 12.44
C PRO A 126 -3.02 2.72 12.89
N LYS A 127 -3.13 2.93 14.20
CA LYS A 127 -4.06 3.94 14.78
C LYS A 127 -3.44 5.34 14.90
N ASN A 128 -2.16 5.41 15.23
CA ASN A 128 -1.45 6.66 15.45
C ASN A 128 -0.55 6.98 14.27
N ASN A 129 -0.05 8.21 14.22
CA ASN A 129 1.03 8.56 13.30
C ASN A 129 2.32 7.83 13.69
N ILE A 130 3.04 7.30 12.70
CA ILE A 130 4.24 6.50 12.92
C ILE A 130 5.34 6.96 11.96
N GLU A 131 6.48 7.31 12.51
CA GLU A 131 7.68 7.71 11.75
C GLU A 131 8.79 6.64 11.79
N SER A 132 8.57 5.52 12.49
CA SER A 132 9.54 4.42 12.51
C SER A 132 9.71 3.82 11.11
N VAL A 133 10.94 3.49 10.75
CA VAL A 133 11.28 2.89 9.45
C VAL A 133 10.51 1.58 9.25
N ASP A 134 10.52 0.71 10.25
CA ASP A 134 9.72 -0.50 10.24
C ASP A 134 8.49 -0.32 11.13
N VAL A 135 7.31 -0.57 10.56
CA VAL A 135 6.04 -0.52 11.27
C VAL A 135 5.58 -1.94 11.53
N SER A 136 5.35 -2.25 12.80
CA SER A 136 4.90 -3.58 13.23
C SER A 136 3.91 -3.48 14.38
N GLN A 137 2.65 -3.87 14.15
CA GLN A 137 1.59 -3.85 15.16
C GLN A 137 0.72 -5.08 15.02
N THR A 138 0.14 -5.54 16.13
CA THR A 138 -0.73 -6.72 16.15
C THR A 138 -2.09 -6.37 16.75
N THR A 139 -3.17 -6.74 16.05
CA THR A 139 -4.52 -6.78 16.60
C THR A 139 -4.88 -8.20 16.98
N GLY A 140 -5.56 -8.37 18.10
CA GLY A 140 -6.06 -9.64 18.60
C GLY A 140 -7.59 -9.64 18.67
N TYR A 141 -8.15 -10.84 18.68
CA TYR A 141 -9.55 -11.13 18.94
C TYR A 141 -9.63 -12.17 20.06
N SER A 142 -10.52 -11.92 21.01
CA SER A 142 -10.91 -12.87 22.05
C SER A 142 -12.39 -13.24 21.91
N ILE A 143 -12.69 -14.48 22.27
CA ILE A 143 -14.05 -15.02 22.27
C ILE A 143 -14.97 -14.10 23.08
N GLY A 144 -16.17 -13.82 22.56
CA GLY A 144 -17.12 -12.86 23.12
C GLY A 144 -17.10 -11.48 22.47
N GLY A 145 -16.19 -11.22 21.52
CA GLY A 145 -16.21 -9.97 20.74
C GLY A 145 -15.21 -8.90 21.15
N ASP A 146 -14.20 -9.23 21.95
CA ASP A 146 -13.19 -8.25 22.37
C ASP A 146 -12.04 -8.15 21.36
N PHE A 147 -11.64 -6.93 21.02
CA PHE A 147 -10.59 -6.62 20.06
C PHE A 147 -9.49 -5.76 20.70
N GLY A 148 -8.35 -6.37 21.00
CA GLY A 148 -7.21 -5.71 21.66
C GLY A 148 -5.98 -5.53 20.77
N ALA A 149 -5.05 -4.62 21.12
CA ALA A 149 -3.82 -4.35 20.34
C ALA A 149 -2.61 -4.49 21.25
N GLY A 150 -1.52 -5.01 20.68
CA GLY A 150 -0.19 -4.91 21.26
C GLY A 150 0.88 -4.63 20.20
N GLY A 151 2.07 -4.22 20.64
CA GLY A 151 3.20 -3.91 19.77
C GLY A 151 4.08 -5.13 19.48
N GLY A 152 4.63 -5.20 18.26
CA GLY A 152 5.70 -6.14 17.88
C GLY A 152 5.30 -7.37 17.06
N LEU A 153 6.20 -7.79 16.16
CA LEU A 153 6.27 -9.07 15.43
C LEU A 153 7.36 -9.92 16.10
N SER A 154 7.13 -10.33 17.35
CA SER A 154 7.92 -11.39 17.98
C SER A 154 7.09 -12.02 19.08
N GLY A 155 7.17 -13.33 19.23
CA GLY A 155 6.38 -14.13 20.17
C GLY A 155 6.69 -13.86 21.64
N GLY A 156 6.30 -12.70 22.15
CA GLY A 156 6.40 -12.35 23.57
C GLY A 156 5.50 -11.16 23.91
N LEU A 157 4.57 -11.40 24.85
CA LEU A 157 3.65 -10.44 25.51
C LEU A 157 2.34 -10.04 24.78
N ASN A 158 1.59 -11.04 24.30
CA ASN A 158 0.13 -10.96 24.08
C ASN A 158 -0.53 -12.35 24.28
N SER A 159 -0.24 -13.03 25.40
CA SER A 159 -0.66 -14.42 25.65
C SER A 159 -2.13 -14.57 26.07
N GLY A 160 -3.07 -14.01 25.30
CA GLY A 160 -4.49 -14.06 25.65
C GLY A 160 -5.50 -13.96 24.50
N TYR A 161 -5.06 -13.79 23.25
CA TYR A 161 -5.98 -13.73 22.11
C TYR A 161 -6.17 -15.08 21.46
N ASN A 162 -7.42 -15.42 21.12
CA ASN A 162 -7.79 -16.61 20.38
C ASN A 162 -7.39 -16.54 18.91
N PHE A 163 -7.39 -15.33 18.34
CA PHE A 163 -6.94 -15.06 16.98
C PHE A 163 -6.19 -13.73 16.93
N SER A 164 -5.20 -13.59 16.05
CA SER A 164 -4.47 -12.34 15.88
C SER A 164 -4.04 -12.10 14.44
N LYS A 165 -3.89 -10.82 14.10
CA LYS A 165 -3.36 -10.35 12.83
C LYS A 165 -2.35 -9.24 13.03
N SER A 166 -1.22 -9.36 12.36
CA SER A 166 -0.12 -8.42 12.42
C SER A 166 0.04 -7.68 11.11
N ILE A 167 0.37 -6.39 11.21
CA ILE A 167 0.85 -5.58 10.09
C ILE A 167 2.38 -5.50 10.14
N SER A 168 3.01 -5.51 8.96
CA SER A 168 4.44 -5.28 8.80
C SER A 168 4.70 -4.55 7.50
N TYR A 169 5.35 -3.39 7.56
CA TYR A 169 5.85 -2.73 6.36
C TYR A 169 7.02 -1.81 6.68
N ASN A 170 7.88 -1.63 5.68
CA ASN A 170 8.94 -0.65 5.72
C ASN A 170 8.47 0.65 5.05
N GLN A 171 8.83 1.78 5.65
CA GLN A 171 8.53 3.12 5.17
C GLN A 171 9.74 4.04 5.33
N GLN A 172 10.96 3.55 5.10
CA GLN A 172 12.17 4.38 5.20
C GLN A 172 12.00 5.70 4.44
N SER A 173 12.31 6.81 5.10
CA SER A 173 12.14 8.19 4.62
C SER A 173 10.71 8.71 4.48
N TYR A 174 9.73 7.94 4.94
CA TYR A 174 8.31 8.29 4.93
C TYR A 174 7.75 8.16 6.36
N LYS A 175 6.53 8.67 6.55
CA LYS A 175 5.74 8.51 7.78
C LYS A 175 4.31 8.13 7.44
N SER A 176 3.72 7.29 8.28
CA SER A 176 2.33 6.88 8.19
C SER A 176 1.46 7.79 9.02
N GLU A 177 0.37 8.28 8.44
CA GLU A 177 -0.55 9.22 9.07
C GLU A 177 -1.99 8.75 8.87
N LEU A 178 -2.78 8.75 9.95
CA LEU A 178 -4.22 8.54 9.85
C LEU A 178 -4.87 9.86 9.42
N LYS A 179 -5.35 9.92 8.17
CA LYS A 179 -5.90 11.15 7.59
C LYS A 179 -7.33 11.40 7.99
N GLN A 180 -8.13 10.35 7.96
CA GLN A 180 -9.55 10.44 8.25
C GLN A 180 -10.03 9.06 8.71
N HIS A 181 -10.93 9.04 9.68
CA HIS A 181 -11.62 7.83 10.07
C HIS A 181 -13.05 8.15 10.53
N SER A 182 -13.93 7.18 10.37
CA SER A 182 -15.30 7.13 10.90
C SER A 182 -15.71 5.66 11.05
N SER A 183 -16.96 5.41 11.44
CA SER A 183 -17.50 4.04 11.45
C SER A 183 -17.62 3.42 10.06
N LYS A 184 -17.47 4.18 8.96
CA LYS A 184 -17.69 3.71 7.59
C LYS A 184 -16.51 3.91 6.65
N TYR A 185 -15.54 4.73 7.05
CA TYR A 185 -14.44 5.12 6.19
C TYR A 185 -13.16 5.24 6.99
N ILE A 186 -12.04 4.85 6.37
CA ILE A 186 -10.71 5.11 6.90
C ILE A 186 -9.74 5.38 5.76
N ALA A 187 -8.83 6.32 5.98
CA ALA A 187 -7.77 6.66 5.06
C ALA A 187 -6.44 6.87 5.79
N TRP A 188 -5.40 6.22 5.25
CA TRP A 188 -4.02 6.43 5.63
C TRP A 188 -3.24 7.04 4.48
N ASP A 189 -2.33 7.94 4.82
CA ASP A 189 -1.26 8.38 3.94
C ASP A 189 0.08 7.88 4.47
N VAL A 190 0.94 7.44 3.56
CA VAL A 190 2.37 7.26 3.83
C VAL A 190 3.09 8.36 3.07
N THR A 191 3.46 9.42 3.79
CA THR A 191 3.96 10.69 3.24
C THR A 191 5.48 10.77 3.38
N ALA A 192 6.16 11.23 2.33
CA ALA A 192 7.59 11.49 2.37
C ALA A 192 7.91 12.48 3.49
N ASN A 193 8.90 12.16 4.32
CA ASN A 193 9.25 12.93 5.51
C ASN A 193 10.65 13.53 5.38
N GLU A 194 11.66 12.67 5.34
CA GLU A 194 13.06 13.07 5.32
C GLU A 194 13.91 12.02 4.60
N PHE A 195 14.81 12.47 3.74
CA PHE A 195 15.72 11.63 2.98
C PHE A 195 17.12 11.71 3.55
N GLN A 196 17.80 10.57 3.65
CA GLN A 196 19.22 10.50 3.92
C GLN A 196 19.93 10.13 2.61
N LEU A 197 20.62 11.11 2.01
CA LEU A 197 21.21 11.02 0.68
C LEU A 197 22.66 11.52 0.78
N ASP A 198 23.63 10.72 0.35
CA ASP A 198 25.07 11.04 0.43
C ASP A 198 25.51 11.48 1.84
N GLY A 199 24.99 10.79 2.87
CA GLY A 199 25.28 11.10 4.29
C GLY A 199 24.64 12.39 4.81
N GLN A 200 23.89 13.13 3.99
CA GLN A 200 23.18 14.35 4.37
C GLN A 200 21.69 14.10 4.56
N ARG A 201 21.05 14.92 5.40
CA ARG A 201 19.60 14.85 5.67
C ARG A 201 18.88 15.97 4.94
N PHE A 202 17.87 15.62 4.16
CA PHE A 202 17.02 16.56 3.44
C PHE A 202 15.58 16.38 3.86
N SER A 203 14.90 17.49 4.17
CA SER A 203 13.42 17.47 4.25
C SER A 203 12.84 17.05 2.90
N ALA A 204 11.73 16.31 2.90
CA ALA A 204 11.06 15.97 1.65
C ALA A 204 10.56 17.18 0.86
N GLN A 205 10.45 18.34 1.51
CA GLN A 205 10.08 19.62 0.88
C GLN A 205 11.30 20.40 0.34
N ASP A 206 12.52 19.92 0.57
CA ASP A 206 13.72 20.56 0.07
C ASP A 206 13.84 20.36 -1.45
N LYS A 207 13.91 21.48 -2.18
CA LYS A 207 14.12 21.49 -3.63
C LYS A 207 15.42 20.82 -4.08
N ASN A 208 16.41 20.75 -3.19
CA ASN A 208 17.71 20.16 -3.46
C ASN A 208 17.81 18.68 -3.07
N ALA A 209 16.78 18.10 -2.43
CA ALA A 209 16.85 16.75 -1.86
C ALA A 209 17.41 15.73 -2.87
N PHE A 210 16.91 15.74 -4.11
CA PHE A 210 17.29 14.74 -5.11
C PHE A 210 18.40 15.16 -6.08
N ILE A 211 18.95 16.36 -5.94
CA ILE A 211 19.85 16.94 -6.93
C ILE A 211 21.26 16.37 -6.74
N GLY A 212 21.81 15.77 -7.80
CA GLY A 212 23.17 15.27 -7.81
C GLY A 212 24.19 16.36 -8.17
N TRP A 213 25.43 15.95 -8.42
CA TRP A 213 26.55 16.88 -8.66
C TRP A 213 26.92 17.06 -10.15
N ASN A 214 26.35 16.27 -11.06
CA ASN A 214 26.80 16.25 -12.46
C ASN A 214 26.30 17.45 -13.28
N THR A 215 27.09 18.51 -13.32
CA THR A 215 26.79 19.74 -14.07
C THR A 215 26.89 19.59 -15.59
N TYR A 216 27.49 18.50 -16.07
CA TYR A 216 27.66 18.15 -17.48
C TYR A 216 26.64 17.12 -17.97
N ALA A 217 25.61 16.84 -17.16
CA ALA A 217 24.56 15.87 -17.48
C ALA A 217 23.89 16.13 -18.83
N THR A 218 23.86 15.08 -19.67
CA THR A 218 23.19 15.10 -20.99
C THR A 218 21.90 14.27 -21.02
N ASN A 219 21.67 13.45 -20.00
CA ASN A 219 20.44 12.68 -19.81
C ASN A 219 19.70 13.25 -18.57
N PRO A 220 18.36 13.38 -18.55
CA PRO A 220 17.64 13.92 -17.39
C PRO A 220 17.91 13.13 -16.10
N ARG A 221 18.18 11.82 -16.20
CA ARG A 221 18.53 10.98 -15.04
C ARG A 221 19.79 11.46 -14.32
N ASP A 222 20.77 11.98 -15.06
CA ASP A 222 22.11 12.26 -14.54
C ASP A 222 22.14 13.54 -13.68
N PHE A 223 21.06 14.33 -13.68
CA PHE A 223 20.90 15.51 -12.81
C PHE A 223 20.56 15.16 -11.35
N PHE A 224 20.21 13.90 -11.08
CA PHE A 224 19.70 13.46 -9.79
C PHE A 224 20.59 12.37 -9.18
N TRP A 225 20.52 12.19 -7.86
CA TRP A 225 21.23 11.12 -7.14
C TRP A 225 21.02 9.73 -7.74
N GLU A 226 22.01 8.86 -7.60
CA GLU A 226 21.95 7.47 -8.05
C GLU A 226 20.85 6.67 -7.34
N ASP A 227 20.33 5.62 -7.99
CA ASP A 227 19.22 4.82 -7.46
C ASP A 227 19.60 4.07 -6.17
N THR A 228 20.90 3.89 -5.93
CA THR A 228 21.48 3.33 -4.70
C THR A 228 21.21 4.21 -3.48
N GLU A 229 21.20 5.53 -3.66
CA GLU A 229 20.90 6.51 -2.61
C GLU A 229 19.40 6.61 -2.33
N LEU A 230 18.55 6.33 -3.32
CA LEU A 230 17.11 6.53 -3.19
C LEU A 230 16.45 5.44 -2.31
N PRO A 231 15.50 5.84 -1.42
CA PRO A 231 14.75 4.88 -0.62
C PRO A 231 13.90 3.97 -1.50
N VAL A 232 13.62 2.75 -1.01
CA VAL A 232 12.86 1.72 -1.74
C VAL A 232 11.49 2.24 -2.22
N LEU A 233 10.85 3.08 -1.43
CA LEU A 233 9.55 3.68 -1.76
C LEU A 233 9.65 4.58 -3.01
N ILE A 234 10.79 5.19 -3.31
CA ILE A 234 10.99 5.97 -4.54
C ILE A 234 11.41 5.07 -5.70
N LYS A 235 12.38 4.17 -5.52
CA LYS A 235 12.91 3.38 -6.65
C LYS A 235 12.00 2.24 -7.10
N SER A 236 11.30 1.58 -6.17
CA SER A 236 10.45 0.44 -6.46
C SER A 236 8.98 0.78 -6.22
N GLY A 237 8.64 1.16 -5.00
CA GLY A 237 7.26 1.34 -4.59
C GLY A 237 7.03 0.97 -3.14
N PHE A 238 5.76 0.96 -2.76
CA PHE A 238 5.32 0.69 -1.40
C PHE A 238 4.60 -0.65 -1.30
N ASN A 239 4.93 -1.42 -0.27
CA ASN A 239 4.24 -2.67 0.07
C ASN A 239 3.36 -2.40 1.29
N PRO A 240 2.08 -1.99 1.09
CA PRO A 240 1.19 -1.73 2.21
C PRO A 240 0.94 -2.97 3.05
N SER A 241 0.72 -2.77 4.34
CA SER A 241 0.13 -3.76 5.23
C SER A 241 -0.70 -3.02 6.28
N PHE A 242 -2.00 -2.93 6.05
CA PHE A 242 -2.94 -2.22 6.91
C PHE A 242 -4.06 -3.17 7.33
N VAL A 243 -4.66 -2.93 8.48
CA VAL A 243 -5.78 -3.76 8.97
C VAL A 243 -6.96 -2.88 9.32
N THR A 244 -8.15 -3.33 8.98
CA THR A 244 -9.41 -2.80 9.51
C THR A 244 -10.26 -3.96 10.03
N THR A 245 -11.02 -3.73 11.10
CA THR A 245 -11.92 -4.70 11.71
C THR A 245 -13.33 -4.15 11.67
N LEU A 246 -14.23 -4.96 11.17
CA LEU A 246 -15.63 -4.64 10.97
C LEU A 246 -16.50 -5.51 11.86
N THR A 247 -17.59 -4.94 12.34
CA THR A 247 -18.71 -5.70 12.92
C THR A 247 -19.99 -5.41 12.17
N LYS A 248 -20.87 -6.40 12.05
CA LYS A 248 -22.17 -6.27 11.40
C LYS A 248 -23.28 -6.90 12.23
N GLU A 249 -24.45 -6.27 12.21
CA GLU A 249 -25.64 -6.80 12.88
C GLU A 249 -26.15 -8.09 12.20
N LYS A 250 -26.28 -9.21 12.95
CA LYS A 250 -26.64 -10.55 12.43
C LYS A 250 -28.00 -10.65 11.74
N ASN A 251 -28.90 -9.71 12.00
CA ASN A 251 -30.26 -9.67 11.45
C ASN A 251 -30.42 -8.68 10.27
N SER A 252 -29.32 -8.36 9.58
CA SER A 252 -29.29 -7.45 8.44
C SER A 252 -29.01 -8.18 7.12
N SER A 253 -29.05 -7.46 5.99
CA SER A 253 -28.77 -7.99 4.64
C SER A 253 -27.53 -8.88 4.62
N ASP A 254 -27.58 -10.08 4.03
CA ASP A 254 -26.44 -11.01 3.95
C ASP A 254 -25.21 -10.43 3.23
N ILE A 255 -25.39 -9.39 2.41
CA ILE A 255 -24.37 -8.84 1.53
C ILE A 255 -23.98 -7.42 1.94
N SER A 256 -22.68 -7.13 1.90
CA SER A 256 -22.11 -5.77 2.01
C SER A 256 -21.14 -5.51 0.85
N ILE A 257 -21.00 -4.24 0.47
CA ILE A 257 -20.03 -3.80 -0.54
C ILE A 257 -18.97 -2.94 0.12
N PHE A 258 -17.72 -3.31 -0.07
CA PHE A 258 -16.55 -2.58 0.40
C PHE A 258 -15.74 -2.03 -0.76
N GLU A 259 -15.23 -0.82 -0.60
CA GLU A 259 -14.36 -0.17 -1.58
C GLU A 259 -12.97 -0.03 -0.96
N ILE A 260 -11.96 -0.55 -1.65
CA ILE A 260 -10.55 -0.42 -1.24
C ILE A 260 -9.79 0.32 -2.33
N THR A 261 -9.23 1.46 -1.96
CA THR A 261 -8.47 2.33 -2.89
C THR A 261 -7.01 2.35 -2.50
N TYR A 262 -6.17 1.98 -3.45
CA TYR A 262 -4.73 2.16 -3.37
C TYR A 262 -4.31 3.23 -4.37
N GLY A 263 -3.33 4.07 -4.02
CA GLY A 263 -2.85 5.10 -4.93
C GLY A 263 -1.61 5.82 -4.45
N ARG A 264 -1.24 6.86 -5.19
CA ARG A 264 -0.08 7.71 -4.91
C ARG A 264 -0.33 9.15 -5.34
N THR A 265 0.35 10.10 -4.70
CA THR A 265 0.54 11.46 -5.21
C THR A 265 1.98 11.61 -5.68
N LEU A 266 2.17 12.23 -6.85
CA LEU A 266 3.49 12.47 -7.41
C LEU A 266 3.84 13.97 -7.36
N ASP A 267 5.05 14.25 -6.89
CA ASP A 267 5.68 15.55 -6.96
C ASP A 267 6.67 15.59 -8.13
N ILE A 268 7.12 16.79 -8.49
CA ILE A 268 8.16 16.97 -9.51
C ILE A 268 9.31 17.77 -8.92
N THR A 269 10.52 17.23 -9.02
CA THR A 269 11.75 17.99 -8.82
C THR A 269 12.37 18.30 -10.17
N ASN A 270 12.52 19.59 -10.48
CA ASN A 270 13.14 20.08 -11.69
C ASN A 270 14.60 20.43 -11.43
N ALA A 271 15.47 20.17 -12.40
CA ALA A 271 16.90 20.47 -12.35
C ALA A 271 17.38 21.03 -13.69
N TRP A 272 18.26 22.03 -13.68
CA TRP A 272 18.89 22.56 -14.89
C TRP A 272 20.25 23.17 -14.58
N THR A 273 21.17 23.08 -15.54
CA THR A 273 22.50 23.69 -15.42
C THR A 273 22.40 25.20 -15.62
N SER A 274 23.09 25.96 -14.77
CA SER A 274 23.31 27.40 -14.91
C SER A 274 24.80 27.65 -14.87
N SER A 275 25.27 28.62 -15.66
CA SER A 275 26.68 29.04 -15.64
C SER A 275 26.82 30.45 -15.08
N THR A 276 27.92 30.71 -14.39
CA THR A 276 28.33 32.06 -13.98
C THR A 276 29.08 32.74 -15.12
N PHE A 277 29.24 34.07 -15.03
CA PHE A 277 30.08 34.84 -15.95
C PHE A 277 31.55 34.37 -15.96
N SER A 278 32.01 33.76 -14.86
CA SER A 278 33.35 33.19 -14.71
C SER A 278 33.52 31.77 -15.28
N GLY A 279 32.49 31.21 -15.93
CA GLY A 279 32.55 29.89 -16.57
C GLY A 279 32.32 28.71 -15.65
N ALA A 280 32.04 28.92 -14.36
CA ALA A 280 31.65 27.85 -13.44
C ALA A 280 30.19 27.46 -13.67
N SER A 281 29.93 26.16 -13.75
CA SER A 281 28.56 25.62 -13.88
C SER A 281 28.08 25.01 -12.56
N TYR A 282 26.79 25.19 -12.28
CA TYR A 282 26.13 24.62 -11.11
C TYR A 282 24.69 24.22 -11.46
N ILE A 283 24.09 23.34 -10.67
CA ILE A 283 22.70 22.89 -10.88
C ILE A 283 21.76 23.78 -10.06
N LYS A 284 20.72 24.29 -10.71
CA LYS A 284 19.57 24.91 -10.06
C LYS A 284 18.43 23.92 -9.99
N SER A 285 17.59 24.08 -8.99
CA SER A 285 16.48 23.19 -8.72
C SER A 285 15.18 23.91 -8.38
N HIS A 286 14.06 23.25 -8.63
CA HIS A 286 12.74 23.69 -8.18
C HIS A 286 11.83 22.49 -7.91
N HIS A 287 11.28 22.44 -6.70
CA HIS A 287 10.32 21.42 -6.29
C HIS A 287 8.88 21.92 -6.48
N GLN A 288 8.06 21.07 -7.10
CA GLN A 288 6.64 21.28 -7.36
C GLN A 288 5.85 20.20 -6.63
N PRO A 289 5.19 20.56 -5.52
CA PRO A 289 4.42 19.60 -4.74
C PRO A 289 3.08 19.27 -5.40
N GLU A 290 2.62 18.04 -5.20
CA GLU A 290 1.29 17.52 -5.53
C GLU A 290 0.85 17.72 -6.99
N VAL A 291 1.77 17.56 -7.95
CA VAL A 291 1.49 17.77 -9.38
C VAL A 291 0.48 16.75 -9.92
N TYR A 292 0.60 15.49 -9.51
CA TYR A 292 -0.38 14.45 -9.86
C TYR A 292 -0.99 13.86 -8.59
N LYS A 293 -2.10 14.47 -8.15
CA LYS A 293 -2.81 14.09 -6.92
C LYS A 293 -3.61 12.80 -7.07
N GLU A 294 -3.65 12.02 -5.99
CA GLU A 294 -4.54 10.87 -5.78
C GLU A 294 -4.64 9.91 -6.99
N ARG A 295 -3.51 9.60 -7.63
CA ARG A 295 -3.43 8.65 -8.73
C ARG A 295 -3.61 7.23 -8.20
N GLY A 296 -4.85 6.78 -8.11
CA GLY A 296 -5.20 5.48 -7.53
C GLY A 296 -6.24 4.68 -8.31
N TYR A 297 -6.47 3.46 -7.83
CA TYR A 297 -7.49 2.55 -8.33
C TYR A 297 -8.30 1.98 -7.17
N THR A 298 -9.62 1.96 -7.34
CA THR A 298 -10.58 1.45 -6.35
C THR A 298 -11.13 0.11 -6.83
N VAL A 299 -11.01 -0.92 -6.01
CA VAL A 299 -11.65 -2.22 -6.23
C VAL A 299 -12.87 -2.31 -5.32
N LYS A 300 -13.99 -2.79 -5.88
CA LYS A 300 -15.21 -3.09 -5.13
C LYS A 300 -15.29 -4.57 -4.82
N TYR A 301 -15.42 -4.90 -3.53
CA TYR A 301 -15.56 -6.27 -3.04
C TYR A 301 -16.97 -6.45 -2.50
N GLN A 302 -17.70 -7.38 -3.09
CA GLN A 302 -18.96 -7.88 -2.55
C GLN A 302 -18.64 -8.99 -1.54
N VAL A 303 -19.06 -8.79 -0.29
CA VAL A 303 -18.86 -9.74 0.80
C VAL A 303 -20.20 -10.30 1.21
N ASN A 304 -20.32 -11.63 1.20
CA ASN A 304 -21.48 -12.34 1.71
C ASN A 304 -21.15 -12.96 3.08
N TRP A 305 -21.82 -12.47 4.11
CA TRP A 305 -21.57 -12.82 5.50
C TRP A 305 -22.13 -14.18 5.90
N LYS A 306 -23.10 -14.71 5.13
CA LYS A 306 -23.74 -16.00 5.40
C LYS A 306 -22.90 -17.16 4.89
N ASN A 307 -22.39 -17.05 3.67
CA ASN A 307 -21.56 -18.11 3.06
C ASN A 307 -20.05 -17.80 3.08
N HIS A 308 -19.65 -16.61 3.53
CA HIS A 308 -18.25 -16.16 3.61
C HIS A 308 -17.56 -16.13 2.24
N GLU A 309 -18.32 -15.86 1.18
CA GLU A 309 -17.80 -15.59 -0.16
C GLU A 309 -17.42 -14.12 -0.30
N VAL A 310 -16.34 -13.89 -1.03
CA VAL A 310 -15.90 -12.56 -1.47
C VAL A 310 -15.82 -12.58 -2.98
N LYS A 311 -16.33 -11.55 -3.65
CA LYS A 311 -16.27 -11.40 -5.10
C LYS A 311 -15.87 -9.98 -5.46
N VAL A 312 -14.99 -9.85 -6.43
CA VAL A 312 -14.70 -8.56 -7.05
C VAL A 312 -15.83 -8.23 -8.02
N ILE A 313 -16.40 -7.02 -7.93
CA ILE A 313 -17.58 -6.58 -8.73
C ILE A 313 -17.32 -5.25 -9.45
N ASN A 314 -16.06 -5.00 -9.82
CA ASN A 314 -15.61 -3.73 -10.41
C ASN A 314 -16.32 -3.39 -11.73
#